data_AF-A0A1J3GU29-F1
#
_entry.id   AF-A0A1J3GU29-F1
#
_cell.length_a   1.000
_cell.length_b   1.000
_cell.length_c   1.000
_cell.angle_alpha   90.00
_cell.angle_beta   90.00
_cell.angle_gamma   90.00
#
_symmetry.space_group_name_H-M   'P 1'
#
loop_
_entity.id
_entity.type
_entity.pdbx_description
1 polymer ?
#
loop_
_entity_poly.entity_id
_entity_poly.type
_entity_poly.pdbx_seq_one_letter_code
_entity_poly.pdbx_strand_id
1 'polypeptide(L)'
;SSLGAQVHAYITKIGVCAEPSVGSSLLTMYSKFGSIEDCCKSFSQINGPDLIAWTALIASYAQHGKATEALQVYSLMKEKGFKPDKVTLVGVLSACSHGGLVEEGYF
;
A
#
# COMPACT_ATOMS: atom_id res chain seq x y z
N SER A 1 16.39 10.10 13.05
CA SER A 1 15.58 8.86 12.97
C SER A 1 14.11 9.22 13.13
N SER A 2 13.29 9.10 12.07
CA SER A 2 11.86 9.41 12.15
C SER A 2 11.15 8.43 13.11
N LEU A 3 10.03 8.85 13.70
CA LEU A 3 9.22 7.99 14.57
C LEU A 3 8.83 6.67 13.87
N GLY A 4 8.58 6.70 12.56
CA GLY A 4 8.29 5.51 11.76
C GLY A 4 9.41 4.46 11.77
N ALA A 5 10.67 4.88 11.66
CA ALA A 5 11.80 3.97 11.71
C ALA A 5 11.97 3.32 13.11
N GLN A 6 11.68 4.06 14.18
CA GLN A 6 11.73 3.53 15.55
C GLN A 6 10.60 2.53 15.81
N VAL A 7 9.38 2.82 15.33
CA VAL A 7 8.24 1.91 15.39
C VAL A 7 8.50 0.64 14.58
N HIS A 8 9.04 0.75 13.36
CA HIS A 8 9.42 -0.42 12.56
C HIS A 8 10.49 -1.28 13.25
N ALA A 9 11.57 -0.67 13.75
CA ALA A 9 12.62 -1.40 14.46
C ALA A 9 12.09 -2.13 15.69
N TYR A 10 11.16 -1.51 16.43
CA TYR A 10 10.50 -2.13 17.58
C TYR A 10 9.61 -3.31 17.17
N ILE A 11 8.77 -3.15 16.14
CA ILE A 11 7.86 -4.20 15.66
C ILE A 11 8.63 -5.40 15.08
N THR A 12 9.70 -5.14 14.32
CA THR A 12 10.61 -6.18 13.81
C THR A 12 11.29 -6.93 14.97
N LYS A 13 11.71 -6.21 16.02
CA LYS A 13 12.35 -6.81 17.20
C LYS A 13 11.42 -7.75 17.97
N ILE A 14 10.12 -7.45 18.03
CA ILE A 14 9.13 -8.29 18.74
C ILE A 14 8.46 -9.34 17.84
N GLY A 15 8.78 -9.37 16.54
CA GLY A 15 8.37 -10.43 15.62
C GLY A 15 6.88 -10.41 15.21
N VAL A 16 6.16 -9.31 15.41
CA VAL A 16 4.69 -9.25 15.18
C VAL A 16 4.30 -8.69 13.80
N CYS A 17 5.25 -8.54 12.87
CA CYS A 17 4.99 -8.05 11.50
C CYS A 17 4.00 -8.92 10.71
N ALA A 18 3.89 -10.20 11.07
CA ALA A 18 3.03 -11.17 10.40
C ALA A 18 1.54 -11.04 10.78
N GLU A 19 1.23 -10.42 11.92
CA GLU A 19 -0.14 -10.21 12.38
C GLU A 19 -0.85 -9.16 11.52
N PRO A 20 -2.03 -9.45 10.93
CA PRO A 20 -2.70 -8.56 9.97
C PRO A 20 -2.87 -7.12 10.45
N SER A 21 -3.31 -6.92 11.69
CA SER A 21 -3.56 -5.57 12.23
C SER A 21 -2.27 -4.74 12.40
N VAL A 22 -1.17 -5.40 12.80
CA VAL A 22 0.13 -4.76 12.95
C VAL A 22 0.73 -4.48 11.57
N GLY A 23 0.67 -5.46 10.67
CA GLY A 23 1.10 -5.34 9.28
C GLY A 23 0.41 -4.18 8.56
N SER A 24 -0.91 -4.08 8.67
CA SER A 24 -1.71 -3.00 8.09
C SER A 24 -1.36 -1.61 8.64
N SER A 25 -1.02 -1.52 9.93
CA SER A 25 -0.59 -0.27 10.57
C SER A 25 0.79 0.17 10.06
N LEU A 26 1.74 -0.76 9.95
CA LEU A 26 3.05 -0.51 9.34
C LEU A 26 2.92 -0.12 7.86
N LEU A 27 2.05 -0.78 7.12
CA LEU A 27 1.80 -0.47 5.71
C LEU A 27 1.27 0.95 5.53
N THR A 28 0.29 1.32 6.35
CA THR A 28 -0.31 2.66 6.34
C THR A 28 0.75 3.72 6.66
N MET A 29 1.67 3.42 7.59
CA MET A 29 2.80 4.29 7.90
C MET A 29 3.70 4.46 6.66
N TYR A 30 4.19 3.37 6.06
CA TYR A 30 5.06 3.45 4.88
C TYR A 30 4.42 4.11 3.66
N SER A 31 3.13 3.85 3.43
CA SER A 31 2.36 4.51 2.38
C SER A 31 2.36 6.03 2.56
N LYS A 32 2.20 6.54 3.79
CA LYS A 32 2.20 7.99 4.08
C LYS A 32 3.58 8.64 4.05
N PHE A 33 4.65 7.88 4.28
CA PHE A 33 6.02 8.39 4.24
C PHE A 33 6.72 8.17 2.89
N GLY A 34 5.99 7.69 1.88
CA GLY A 34 6.47 7.67 0.49
C GLY A 34 7.54 6.61 0.19
N SER A 35 7.65 5.56 1.01
CA SER A 35 8.52 4.41 0.67
C SER A 35 7.67 3.25 0.16
N ILE A 36 7.49 3.21 -1.16
CA ILE A 36 6.79 2.10 -1.81
C ILE A 36 7.51 0.77 -1.62
N GLU A 37 8.84 0.77 -1.55
CA GLU A 37 9.63 -0.44 -1.39
C GLU A 37 9.41 -1.08 0.00
N ASP A 38 9.43 -0.26 1.06
CA ASP A 38 9.18 -0.74 2.41
C ASP A 38 7.71 -1.14 2.62
N CYS A 39 6.79 -0.46 1.92
CA CYS A 39 5.38 -0.83 1.87
C CYS A 39 5.19 -2.23 1.27
N CYS A 40 5.81 -2.51 0.11
CA CYS A 40 5.74 -3.82 -0.54
C CYS A 40 6.42 -4.92 0.30
N LYS A 41 7.59 -4.64 0.88
CA LYS A 41 8.27 -5.58 1.80
C LYS A 41 7.39 -5.91 3.00
N SER A 42 6.79 -4.89 3.62
CA SER A 42 5.88 -5.08 4.75
C SER A 42 4.66 -5.89 4.36
N PHE A 43 4.07 -5.64 3.18
CA PHE A 43 2.90 -6.38 2.70
C PHE A 43 3.21 -7.87 2.54
N SER A 44 4.38 -8.19 1.96
CA SER A 44 4.81 -9.57 1.72
C SER A 44 5.03 -10.38 3.00
N GLN A 45 5.19 -9.72 4.15
CA GLN A 45 5.37 -10.36 5.44
C GLN A 45 4.04 -10.65 6.16
N ILE A 46 2.91 -10.12 5.68
CA ILE A 46 1.60 -10.28 6.33
C ILE A 46 1.03 -11.67 5.98
N ASN A 47 0.71 -12.45 7.01
CA ASN A 47 -0.01 -13.70 6.82
C ASN A 47 -1.52 -13.42 6.77
N GLY A 48 -2.11 -13.53 5.58
CA GLY A 48 -3.53 -13.23 5.40
C GLY A 48 -3.84 -11.73 5.48
N PRO A 49 -3.38 -10.92 4.51
CA PRO A 49 -3.62 -9.48 4.50
C PRO A 49 -5.12 -9.15 4.50
N ASP A 50 -5.51 -8.22 5.37
CA ASP A 50 -6.88 -7.72 5.47
C ASP A 50 -7.17 -6.61 4.44
N LEU A 51 -8.42 -6.13 4.41
CA LEU A 51 -8.86 -5.05 3.51
C LEU A 51 -8.01 -3.78 3.64
N ILE A 52 -7.50 -3.49 4.85
CA ILE A 52 -6.69 -2.30 5.12
C ILE A 52 -5.32 -2.45 4.47
N ALA A 53 -4.67 -3.60 4.60
CA ALA A 53 -3.40 -3.89 3.94
C ALA A 53 -3.52 -3.76 2.42
N TRP A 54 -4.57 -4.34 1.80
CA TRP A 54 -4.79 -4.22 0.37
C TRP A 54 -4.99 -2.77 -0.07
N THR A 55 -5.81 -2.02 0.66
CA THR A 55 -6.11 -0.62 0.35
C THR A 55 -4.87 0.27 0.49
N ALA A 56 -4.05 0.03 1.53
CA ALA A 56 -2.81 0.77 1.74
C ALA A 56 -1.76 0.48 0.64
N LEU A 57 -1.67 -0.77 0.16
CA LEU A 57 -0.77 -1.11 -0.95
C LEU A 57 -1.20 -0.42 -2.25
N ILE A 58 -2.50 -0.44 -2.58
CA ILE A 58 -3.06 0.25 -3.76
C ILE A 58 -2.81 1.75 -3.67
N ALA A 59 -3.09 2.37 -2.51
CA ALA A 59 -2.86 3.78 -2.29
C ALA A 59 -1.37 4.15 -2.39
N SER A 60 -0.47 3.26 -1.96
CA SER A 60 0.97 3.44 -2.12
C SER A 60 1.38 3.46 -3.59
N TYR A 61 0.94 2.50 -4.40
CA TYR A 61 1.21 2.50 -5.85
C TYR A 61 0.63 3.75 -6.53
N ALA A 62 -0.60 4.15 -6.17
CA ALA A 62 -1.25 5.35 -6.70
C ALA A 62 -0.44 6.63 -6.44
N GLN A 63 0.01 6.84 -5.20
CA GLN A 63 0.82 8.00 -4.81
C GLN A 63 2.16 8.10 -5.54
N HIS A 64 2.68 6.98 -6.05
CA HIS A 64 3.95 6.92 -6.79
C HIS A 64 3.74 6.89 -8.32
N GLY A 65 2.53 7.17 -8.82
CA GLY A 65 2.24 7.18 -10.26
C GLY A 65 2.25 5.78 -10.91
N LYS A 66 2.26 4.71 -10.12
CA LYS A 66 2.34 3.33 -10.59
C LYS A 66 0.95 2.72 -10.80
N ALA A 67 0.23 3.27 -11.77
CA ALA A 67 -1.17 2.95 -12.02
C ALA A 67 -1.40 1.47 -12.40
N THR A 68 -0.52 0.91 -13.22
CA THR A 68 -0.61 -0.49 -13.66
C THR A 68 -0.53 -1.45 -12.48
N GLU A 69 0.43 -1.26 -11.59
CA GLU A 69 0.61 -2.09 -10.40
C GLU A 69 -0.55 -1.91 -9.41
N ALA A 70 -1.07 -0.68 -9.25
CA ALA A 70 -2.27 -0.45 -8.44
C ALA A 70 -3.48 -1.27 -8.96
N LEU A 71 -3.67 -1.34 -10.28
CA LEU A 71 -4.75 -2.12 -10.91
C LEU A 71 -4.52 -3.64 -10.81
N GLN A 72 -3.27 -4.09 -10.87
CA GLN A 72 -2.91 -5.50 -10.66
C GLN A 72 -3.23 -5.92 -9.22
N VAL A 73 -2.84 -5.12 -8.23
CA VAL A 73 -3.14 -5.37 -6.80
C VAL A 73 -4.65 -5.34 -6.56
N TYR A 74 -5.37 -4.38 -7.15
CA TYR A 74 -6.83 -4.33 -7.08
C TYR A 74 -7.50 -5.58 -7.67
N SER A 75 -6.98 -6.10 -8.77
CA SER A 75 -7.50 -7.33 -9.38
C SER A 75 -7.25 -8.55 -8.50
N LEU A 76 -6.03 -8.69 -7.98
CA LEU A 76 -5.66 -9.75 -7.05
C LEU A 76 -6.49 -9.71 -5.76
N MET A 77 -6.73 -8.52 -5.20
CA MET A 77 -7.59 -8.32 -4.04
C MET A 77 -8.99 -8.91 -4.27
N LYS A 78 -9.60 -8.64 -5.43
CA LYS A 78 -10.91 -9.20 -5.79
C LYS A 78 -10.87 -10.71 -5.98
N GLU A 79 -9.83 -11.24 -6.63
CA GLU A 79 -9.63 -12.69 -6.80
C GLU A 79 -9.52 -13.41 -5.45
N LYS A 80 -8.96 -12.74 -4.43
CA LYS A 80 -8.90 -13.23 -3.05
C LYS A 80 -10.21 -13.05 -2.27
N GLY A 81 -11.28 -12.58 -2.91
CA GLY A 81 -12.62 -12.46 -2.33
C GLY A 81 -12.86 -11.17 -1.53
N PHE A 82 -11.92 -10.23 -1.55
CA PHE A 82 -12.11 -8.95 -0.86
C PHE A 82 -12.96 -7.99 -1.71
N LYS A 83 -13.92 -7.35 -1.06
CA LYS A 83 -14.74 -6.31 -1.66
C LYS A 83 -14.05 -4.94 -1.49
N PRO A 84 -13.71 -4.25 -2.58
CA PRO A 84 -13.17 -2.89 -2.51
C PRO A 84 -14.14 -1.93 -1.82
N ASP A 85 -13.61 -1.01 -1.03
CA ASP A 85 -14.39 0.06 -0.41
C ASP A 85 -14.19 1.41 -1.13
N LYS A 86 -14.84 2.46 -0.62
CA LYS A 86 -14.74 3.81 -1.19
C LYS A 86 -13.29 4.32 -1.21
N VAL A 87 -12.49 3.98 -0.20
CA VAL A 87 -11.09 4.39 -0.09
C VAL A 87 -10.25 3.66 -1.13
N THR A 88 -10.49 2.35 -1.34
CA THR A 88 -9.85 1.58 -2.42
C THR A 88 -10.12 2.22 -3.78
N LEU A 89 -11.37 2.60 -4.06
CA LEU A 89 -11.76 3.19 -5.35
C LEU A 89 -11.14 4.57 -5.56
N VAL A 90 -11.07 5.42 -4.54
CA VAL A 90 -10.37 6.71 -4.60
C VAL A 90 -8.88 6.51 -4.87
N GLY A 91 -8.26 5.50 -4.27
CA GLY A 91 -6.86 5.13 -4.53
C GLY A 91 -6.63 4.76 -6.00
N VAL A 92 -7.48 3.88 -6.55
CA VAL A 92 -7.39 3.47 -7.97
C VAL A 92 -7.61 4.65 -8.92
N LEU A 93 -8.65 5.47 -8.68
CA LEU A 93 -8.93 6.65 -9.52
C LEU A 93 -7.80 7.68 -9.47
N SER A 94 -7.20 7.90 -8.29
CA SER A 94 -6.01 8.75 -8.14
C SER A 94 -4.84 8.21 -8.95
N ALA A 95 -4.62 6.89 -8.94
CA ALA A 95 -3.58 6.24 -9.73
C ALA A 95 -3.79 6.45 -11.24
N CYS A 96 -5.02 6.24 -11.72
CA CYS A 96 -5.37 6.46 -13.12
C CYS A 96 -5.21 7.94 -13.52
N SER A 97 -5.59 8.87 -12.65
CA SER A 97 -5.42 10.30 -12.89
C SER A 97 -3.95 10.72 -12.93
N HIS A 98 -3.08 10.14 -12.09
CA HIS A 98 -1.64 10.42 -12.13
C HIS A 98 -0.93 9.72 -13.30
N GLY A 99 -1.36 8.52 -13.70
CA GLY A 99 -0.80 7.79 -14.84
C GLY A 99 -1.04 8.45 -16.19
N GLY A 100 -2.03 9.35 -16.31
CA GLY A 100 -2.25 10.19 -17.49
C GLY A 100 -1.49 11.53 -17.47
N LEU A 101 -1.14 12.04 -16.28
CA LEU A 101 -0.55 13.38 -16.14
C LEU A 101 0.99 13.42 -16.27
N VAL A 102 1.67 12.28 -16.18
CA VAL A 102 3.14 12.25 -16.39
C VAL A 102 3.48 12.36 -17.89
N GLU A 103 2.65 11.81 -18.77
CA GLU A 103 2.85 11.91 -20.23
C GLU A 103 2.43 13.28 -20.80
N GLU A 104 1.47 13.97 -20.17
CA GLU A 104 1.05 15.33 -20.57
C GLU A 104 1.88 16.47 -19.94
N GLY A 105 2.78 16.16 -19.01
CA GLY A 105 3.69 17.14 -18.40
C GLY A 105 4.94 17.47 -19.23
N TYR A 106 5.09 16.85 -20.42
CA TYR A 106 6.23 17.04 -21.33
C TYR A 106 5.85 17.65 -22.68
N PHE A 107 4.91 18.60 -22.70
CA PHE A 107 4.78 19.59 -23.78
C PHE A 107 4.46 20.97 -23.24
#